data_AF-A0AAD4CXG0-F1
#
_entry.id   AF-A0AAD4CXG0-F1
#
_cell.length_a   1.000
_cell.length_b   1.000
_cell.length_c   1.000
_cell.angle_alpha   90.00
_cell.angle_beta   90.00
_cell.angle_gamma   90.00
#
_symmetry.space_group_name_H-M   'P 1'
#
loop_
_entity.id
_entity.type
_entity.pdbx_description
1 polymer ?
#
loop_
_entity_poly.entity_id
_entity_poly.type
_entity_poly.pdbx_seq_one_letter_code
_entity_poly.pdbx_strand_id
1 'polypeptide(L)'
;MLPSRELGIVILGNNMLGTYAATNTIAYHIIDRVLGIPETDSFDWVKWDDDLLQNLTLTKSTLQELYPTLPDPLLSHSLSLSAYRGSYVHHAYPELTISADCPDKAITTTPDKWTGVKLCASIAQPIQLPSPLMLNFFHITDTFWTLIASVGGVDTAWRVEFRLARQGTISHIGIEIDPAMASKGEKIWWEHMSL
;
A
#
# COMPACT_ATOMS: atom_id res chain seq x y z
N MET A 1 33.23 15.63 -6.86
CA MET A 1 31.79 15.33 -6.65
C MET A 1 31.30 14.49 -7.82
N LEU A 2 30.21 13.73 -7.69
CA LEU A 2 29.72 12.85 -8.76
C LEU A 2 29.55 13.53 -10.15
N PRO A 3 29.06 14.78 -10.27
CA PRO A 3 28.93 15.43 -11.57
C PRO A 3 30.23 15.58 -12.36
N SER A 4 31.38 15.76 -11.69
CA SER A 4 32.68 15.90 -12.35
C SER A 4 33.28 14.56 -12.83
N ARG A 5 32.58 13.45 -12.59
CA ARG A 5 32.99 12.10 -13.01
C ARG A 5 32.36 11.68 -14.34
N GLU A 6 31.47 12.50 -14.91
CA GLU A 6 30.78 12.24 -16.19
C GLU A 6 30.13 10.85 -16.25
N LEU A 7 29.64 10.37 -15.10
CA LEU A 7 29.06 9.05 -14.94
C LEU A 7 27.57 9.07 -15.30
N GLY A 8 27.19 8.22 -16.26
CA GLY A 8 25.80 7.88 -16.56
C GLY A 8 25.56 6.39 -16.36
N ILE A 9 24.50 6.03 -15.65
CA ILE A 9 24.10 4.64 -15.41
C ILE A 9 22.68 4.47 -15.94
N VAL A 10 22.46 3.45 -16.76
CA VAL A 10 21.14 3.04 -17.24
C VAL A 10 20.95 1.57 -16.89
N ILE A 11 19.92 1.28 -16.09
CA ILE A 11 19.53 -0.08 -15.71
C ILE A 11 18.11 -0.29 -16.23
N LEU A 12 17.92 -1.38 -16.96
CA LEU A 12 16.64 -1.77 -17.54
C LEU A 12 16.25 -3.13 -16.96
N GLY A 13 15.00 -3.26 -16.54
CA GLY A 13 14.48 -4.52 -16.05
C GLY A 13 12.99 -4.66 -16.29
N ASN A 14 12.51 -5.89 -16.17
CA ASN A 14 11.17 -6.32 -16.55
C ASN A 14 10.35 -6.86 -15.37
N ASN A 15 10.86 -6.72 -14.14
CA ASN A 15 10.18 -7.09 -12.90
C ASN A 15 10.28 -5.91 -11.91
N MET A 16 9.17 -5.42 -11.37
CA MET A 16 9.18 -4.21 -10.55
C MET A 16 10.09 -4.32 -9.32
N LEU A 17 9.89 -5.32 -8.46
CA LEU A 17 10.66 -5.49 -7.21
C LEU A 17 12.12 -5.85 -7.48
N GLY A 18 12.36 -6.87 -8.30
CA GLY A 18 13.70 -7.34 -8.62
C GLY A 18 14.52 -6.27 -9.32
N THR A 19 13.90 -5.48 -10.21
CA THR A 19 14.59 -4.36 -10.88
C THR A 19 14.85 -3.22 -9.90
N TYR A 20 13.92 -2.91 -8.99
CA TYR A 20 14.12 -1.88 -7.98
C TYR A 20 15.32 -2.21 -7.08
N ALA A 21 15.33 -3.42 -6.49
CA ALA A 21 16.43 -3.91 -5.66
C ALA A 21 17.76 -3.95 -6.44
N ALA A 22 17.76 -4.56 -7.62
CA ALA A 22 18.96 -4.61 -8.46
C ALA A 22 19.46 -3.21 -8.83
N THR A 23 18.56 -2.24 -9.07
CA THR A 23 18.93 -0.87 -9.40
C THR A 23 19.64 -0.19 -8.24
N ASN A 24 19.10 -0.26 -7.02
CA ASN A 24 19.75 0.30 -5.84
C ASN A 24 21.13 -0.33 -5.65
N THR A 25 21.18 -1.65 -5.51
CA THR A 25 22.42 -2.38 -5.27
C THR A 25 23.49 -2.08 -6.33
N ILE A 26 23.16 -2.18 -7.62
CA ILE A 26 24.14 -1.97 -8.71
C ILE A 26 24.54 -0.50 -8.82
N ALA A 27 23.58 0.43 -8.79
CA ALA A 27 23.87 1.84 -8.98
C ALA A 27 24.75 2.39 -7.85
N TYR A 28 24.42 2.07 -6.59
CA TYR A 28 25.19 2.54 -5.46
C TYR A 28 26.55 1.86 -5.36
N HIS A 29 26.67 0.57 -5.69
CA HIS A 29 27.97 -0.08 -5.79
C HIS A 29 28.89 0.61 -6.82
N ILE A 30 28.36 0.98 -7.99
CA ILE A 30 29.13 1.72 -9.01
C ILE A 30 29.50 3.12 -8.49
N ILE A 31 28.58 3.82 -7.83
CA ILE A 31 28.82 5.15 -7.25
C ILE A 31 29.96 5.09 -6.21
N ASP A 32 29.92 4.13 -5.30
CA ASP A 32 30.91 3.97 -4.23
C ASP A 32 32.30 3.69 -4.82
N ARG A 33 32.38 2.83 -5.83
CA ARG A 33 33.63 2.56 -6.57
C ARG A 33 34.17 3.79 -7.28
N VAL A 34 33.32 4.60 -7.92
CA VAL A 34 33.72 5.84 -8.60
C VAL A 34 34.17 6.92 -7.62
N LEU A 35 33.64 6.91 -6.39
CA LEU A 35 34.04 7.79 -5.31
C LEU A 35 35.25 7.26 -4.53
N GLY A 36 35.65 6.01 -4.74
CA GLY A 36 36.77 5.37 -4.03
C GLY A 36 36.43 5.02 -2.58
N ILE A 37 35.15 4.79 -2.29
CA ILE A 37 34.68 4.37 -0.97
C ILE A 37 35.06 2.89 -0.77
N PRO A 38 35.80 2.53 0.28
CA PRO A 38 36.10 1.13 0.60
C PRO A 38 34.83 0.32 0.88
N GLU A 39 34.84 -0.98 0.55
CA GLU A 39 33.68 -1.85 0.79
C GLU A 39 33.26 -1.89 2.27
N THR A 40 34.22 -1.78 3.20
CA THR A 40 33.94 -1.74 4.65
C THR A 40 33.15 -0.51 5.10
N ASP A 41 33.20 0.56 4.30
CA ASP A 41 32.56 1.84 4.60
C ASP A 41 31.30 2.03 3.74
N SER A 42 31.07 1.13 2.77
CA SER A 42 29.89 1.14 1.91
C SER A 42 28.64 0.70 2.67
N PHE A 43 27.51 1.32 2.37
CA PHE A 43 26.23 0.90 2.92
C PHE A 43 25.83 -0.46 2.32
N ASP A 44 25.32 -1.37 3.15
CA ASP A 44 24.90 -2.70 2.72
C ASP A 44 23.55 -2.64 2.01
N TRP A 45 23.58 -2.22 0.74
CA TRP A 45 22.41 -2.12 -0.13
C TRP A 45 21.77 -3.48 -0.38
N VAL A 46 22.56 -4.56 -0.43
CA VAL A 46 22.04 -5.92 -0.62
C VAL A 46 21.15 -6.30 0.55
N LYS A 47 21.65 -6.15 1.78
CA LYS A 47 20.86 -6.44 2.97
C LYS A 47 19.62 -5.55 3.07
N TRP A 48 19.77 -4.25 2.78
CA TRP A 48 18.64 -3.33 2.79
C TRP A 48 17.55 -3.73 1.80
N ASP A 49 17.93 -4.08 0.57
CA ASP A 49 17.00 -4.51 -0.46
C ASP A 49 16.38 -5.88 -0.11
N ASP A 50 17.13 -6.83 0.44
CA ASP A 50 16.60 -8.11 0.93
C ASP A 50 15.57 -7.92 2.05
N ASP A 51 15.86 -7.06 3.03
CA ASP A 51 14.94 -6.71 4.12
C ASP A 51 13.68 -6.03 3.55
N LEU A 52 13.84 -5.13 2.58
CA LEU A 52 12.71 -4.48 1.90
C LEU A 52 11.85 -5.49 1.14
N LEU A 53 12.44 -6.41 0.38
CA LEU A 53 11.73 -7.43 -0.39
C LEU A 53 10.94 -8.38 0.53
N GLN A 54 11.53 -8.77 1.65
CA GLN A 54 10.83 -9.58 2.67
C GLN A 54 9.63 -8.82 3.25
N ASN A 55 9.79 -7.55 3.57
CA ASN A 55 8.72 -6.71 4.13
C ASN A 55 7.61 -6.38 3.12
N LEU A 56 7.92 -6.32 1.82
CA LEU A 56 6.94 -6.09 0.75
C LEU A 56 6.22 -7.36 0.32
N THR A 57 6.66 -8.54 0.77
CA THR A 57 5.99 -9.80 0.44
C THR A 57 4.85 -10.03 1.43
N LEU A 58 3.59 -9.98 0.95
CA LEU A 58 2.46 -10.39 1.77
C LEU A 58 2.57 -11.87 2.13
N THR A 59 2.77 -12.14 3.41
CA THR A 59 2.69 -13.48 3.97
C THR A 59 1.28 -13.76 4.48
N LYS A 60 0.99 -15.02 4.77
CA LYS A 60 -0.24 -15.43 5.47
C LYS A 60 -0.40 -14.73 6.83
N SER A 61 0.70 -14.35 7.49
CA SER A 61 0.67 -13.64 8.77
C SER A 61 0.45 -12.14 8.65
N THR A 62 0.48 -11.55 7.44
CA THR A 62 0.36 -10.10 7.27
C THR A 62 -0.86 -9.51 7.97
N LEU A 63 -2.01 -10.19 7.94
CA LEU A 63 -3.17 -9.73 8.68
C LEU A 63 -3.02 -9.82 10.19
N GLN A 64 -2.36 -10.85 10.69
CA GLN A 64 -2.12 -11.00 12.11
C GLN A 64 -1.13 -9.94 12.62
N GLU A 65 -0.23 -9.47 11.75
CA GLU A 65 0.66 -8.35 12.03
C GLU A 65 -0.08 -7.01 12.01
N LEU A 66 -0.96 -6.80 11.02
CA LEU A 66 -1.81 -5.60 10.94
C LEU A 66 -2.81 -5.55 12.10
N TYR A 67 -3.43 -6.69 12.42
CA TYR A 67 -4.46 -6.85 13.45
C TYR A 67 -4.06 -7.94 14.45
N PRO A 68 -3.15 -7.63 15.39
CA PRO A 68 -2.63 -8.61 16.36
C PRO A 68 -3.69 -9.08 17.36
N THR A 69 -4.77 -8.33 17.52
CA THR A 69 -5.90 -8.68 18.38
C THR A 69 -7.19 -8.46 17.61
N LEU A 70 -7.95 -9.54 17.43
CA LEU A 70 -9.26 -9.54 16.79
C LEU A 70 -10.29 -10.14 17.74
N PRO A 71 -11.54 -9.65 17.73
CA PRO A 71 -12.62 -10.28 18.46
C PRO A 71 -12.92 -11.67 17.87
N ASP A 72 -13.38 -12.58 18.73
CA ASP A 72 -13.88 -13.91 18.35
C ASP A 72 -15.31 -14.10 18.90
N PRO A 73 -16.34 -14.16 18.05
CA PRO A 73 -16.29 -14.11 16.58
C PRO A 73 -16.03 -12.70 16.02
N LEU A 74 -15.58 -12.63 14.76
CA LEU A 74 -15.45 -11.35 14.04
C LEU A 74 -16.79 -10.62 13.98
N LEU A 75 -16.78 -9.31 14.22
CA LEU A 75 -17.99 -8.49 14.12
C LEU A 75 -18.30 -8.23 12.65
N SER A 76 -19.56 -8.40 12.26
CA SER A 76 -20.03 -8.03 10.92
C SER A 76 -19.95 -6.51 10.71
N HIS A 77 -19.90 -6.10 9.45
CA HIS A 77 -19.96 -4.68 9.09
C HIS A 77 -21.29 -4.09 9.54
N SER A 78 -21.24 -2.90 10.15
CA SER A 78 -22.40 -2.25 10.75
C SER A 78 -23.35 -1.59 9.74
N LEU A 79 -22.90 -1.34 8.51
CA LEU A 79 -23.67 -0.67 7.45
C LEU A 79 -23.78 -1.51 6.18
N SER A 80 -24.77 -1.26 5.33
CA SER A 80 -24.83 -1.90 4.00
C SER A 80 -23.62 -1.50 3.14
N LEU A 81 -23.20 -2.38 2.22
CA LEU A 81 -22.07 -2.09 1.31
C LEU A 81 -22.26 -0.80 0.50
N SER A 82 -23.50 -0.46 0.17
CA SER A 82 -23.84 0.80 -0.50
C SER A 82 -23.41 2.05 0.27
N ALA A 83 -23.35 1.98 1.61
CA ALA A 83 -22.98 3.11 2.44
C ALA A 83 -21.49 3.47 2.37
N TYR A 84 -20.65 2.53 1.93
CA TYR A 84 -19.21 2.74 1.75
C TYR A 84 -18.84 3.25 0.36
N ARG A 85 -19.78 3.23 -0.60
CA ARG A 85 -19.56 3.69 -1.98
C ARG A 85 -19.50 5.21 -2.03
N GLY A 86 -18.68 5.75 -2.93
CA GLY A 86 -18.62 7.19 -3.17
C GLY A 86 -17.20 7.68 -3.42
N SER A 87 -17.09 9.00 -3.51
CA SER A 87 -15.80 9.69 -3.64
C SER A 87 -15.28 10.10 -2.27
N TYR A 88 -13.99 9.86 -2.05
CA TYR A 88 -13.27 10.20 -0.84
C TYR A 88 -12.12 11.13 -1.19
N VAL A 89 -12.14 12.34 -0.66
CA VAL A 89 -11.24 13.43 -1.05
C VAL A 89 -10.22 13.75 0.04
N HIS A 90 -9.02 14.12 -0.38
CA HIS A 90 -7.99 14.66 0.50
C HIS A 90 -7.21 15.74 -0.26
N HIS A 91 -6.81 16.82 0.43
CA HIS A 91 -6.17 17.96 -0.24
C HIS A 91 -4.76 17.68 -0.79
N ALA A 92 -4.07 16.69 -0.23
CA ALA A 92 -2.70 16.32 -0.60
C ALA A 92 -2.54 14.90 -1.18
N TYR A 93 -3.62 14.12 -1.26
CA TYR A 93 -3.58 12.75 -1.80
C TYR A 93 -4.65 12.58 -2.88
N PRO A 94 -4.46 11.65 -3.83
CA PRO A 94 -5.43 11.42 -4.87
C PRO A 94 -6.81 11.06 -4.30
N GLU A 95 -7.86 11.53 -4.98
CA GLU A 95 -9.24 11.16 -4.65
C GLU A 95 -9.46 9.67 -4.93
N LEU A 96 -10.10 8.99 -3.97
CA LEU A 96 -10.45 7.58 -4.08
C LEU A 96 -11.94 7.45 -4.39
N THR A 97 -12.29 6.72 -5.44
CA THR A 97 -13.68 6.35 -5.73
C THR A 97 -13.90 4.88 -5.35
N ILE A 98 -14.69 4.65 -4.29
CA ILE A 98 -14.97 3.31 -3.75
C ILE A 98 -16.20 2.71 -4.43
N SER A 99 -16.10 1.44 -4.82
CA SER A 99 -17.16 0.64 -5.45
C SER A 99 -17.27 -0.74 -4.82
N ALA A 100 -18.47 -1.32 -4.88
CA ALA A 100 -18.70 -2.75 -4.63
C ALA A 100 -18.57 -3.59 -5.91
N ASP A 101 -18.64 -2.93 -7.07
CA ASP A 101 -18.61 -3.56 -8.39
C ASP A 101 -17.14 -3.69 -8.85
N CYS A 102 -16.46 -4.71 -8.33
CA CYS A 102 -15.03 -4.86 -8.53
C CYS A 102 -14.69 -5.70 -9.76
N PRO A 103 -13.66 -5.33 -10.54
CA PRO A 103 -13.24 -6.11 -11.69
C PRO A 103 -12.78 -7.51 -11.27
N ASP A 104 -13.09 -8.50 -12.11
CA ASP A 104 -12.74 -9.93 -11.92
C ASP A 104 -11.24 -10.23 -12.00
N LYS A 105 -10.38 -9.20 -12.12
CA LYS A 105 -8.94 -9.40 -12.15
C LYS A 105 -8.48 -10.06 -10.86
N ALA A 106 -7.69 -11.12 -11.04
CA ALA A 106 -7.15 -11.94 -9.97
C ALA A 106 -6.58 -11.05 -8.87
N ILE A 107 -7.24 -11.07 -7.72
CA ILE A 107 -6.62 -10.69 -6.47
C ILE A 107 -5.46 -11.68 -6.32
N THR A 108 -4.23 -11.17 -6.38
CA THR A 108 -3.03 -11.99 -6.19
C THR A 108 -2.95 -12.52 -4.76
N THR A 109 -3.47 -11.74 -3.80
CA THR A 109 -3.48 -12.11 -2.38
C THR A 109 -4.80 -11.77 -1.70
N THR A 110 -5.55 -12.79 -1.29
CA THR A 110 -6.69 -12.62 -0.36
C THR A 110 -6.21 -12.80 1.08
N PRO A 111 -6.65 -11.97 2.02
CA PRO A 111 -6.30 -12.16 3.41
C PRO A 111 -6.87 -13.45 4.01
N ASP A 112 -6.12 -14.15 4.88
CA ASP A 112 -6.57 -15.41 5.51
C ASP A 112 -7.75 -15.22 6.50
N LYS A 113 -7.86 -14.06 7.15
CA LYS A 113 -8.91 -13.72 8.12
C LYS A 113 -9.69 -12.47 7.70
N TRP A 114 -10.83 -12.67 7.09
CA TRP A 114 -11.74 -11.60 6.67
C TRP A 114 -13.17 -12.14 6.61
N THR A 115 -14.16 -11.27 6.52
CA THR A 115 -15.57 -11.69 6.57
C THR A 115 -16.15 -12.09 5.21
N GLY A 116 -15.33 -12.20 4.17
CA GLY A 116 -15.78 -12.45 2.79
C GLY A 116 -16.35 -11.21 2.06
N VAL A 117 -16.33 -10.04 2.70
CA VAL A 117 -16.88 -8.80 2.14
C VAL A 117 -15.76 -7.95 1.53
N LYS A 118 -15.95 -7.54 0.28
CA LYS A 118 -14.95 -6.81 -0.53
C LYS A 118 -15.50 -5.51 -1.10
N LEU A 119 -14.65 -4.49 -1.16
CA LEU A 119 -14.80 -3.28 -1.98
C LEU A 119 -13.53 -3.06 -2.81
N CYS A 120 -13.56 -2.12 -3.74
CA CYS A 120 -12.39 -1.72 -4.52
C CYS A 120 -12.40 -0.21 -4.74
N ALA A 121 -11.23 0.36 -5.00
CA ALA A 121 -11.09 1.77 -5.37
C ALA A 121 -10.51 1.95 -6.76
N SER A 122 -10.90 3.05 -7.39
CA SER A 122 -10.13 3.72 -8.42
C SER A 122 -9.66 5.08 -7.92
N ILE A 123 -8.69 5.66 -8.62
CA ILE A 123 -8.23 7.02 -8.36
C ILE A 123 -8.82 7.96 -9.41
N ALA A 124 -9.42 9.07 -8.99
CA ALA A 124 -9.98 10.05 -9.92
C ALA A 124 -8.89 10.98 -10.49
N GLN A 125 -8.61 10.85 -11.80
CA GLN A 125 -7.75 11.72 -12.65
C GLN A 125 -6.20 11.68 -12.45
N PRO A 126 -5.44 12.31 -13.38
CA PRO A 126 -4.72 11.68 -14.48
C PRO A 126 -3.27 11.34 -14.10
N ILE A 127 -3.03 10.79 -12.92
CA ILE A 127 -1.72 10.21 -12.65
C ILE A 127 -1.64 8.98 -13.54
N GLN A 128 -0.67 8.94 -14.47
CA GLN A 128 -0.27 7.70 -15.15
C GLN A 128 0.33 6.78 -14.10
N LEU A 129 -0.55 6.15 -13.33
CA LEU A 129 -0.17 5.12 -12.39
C LEU A 129 0.31 3.91 -13.18
N PRO A 130 1.28 3.15 -12.66
CA PRO A 130 1.77 1.97 -13.33
C PRO A 130 0.58 1.05 -13.57
N SER A 131 0.26 0.81 -14.84
CA SER A 131 -0.79 -0.13 -15.20
C SER A 131 -0.28 -1.56 -14.99
N PRO A 132 -1.03 -2.44 -14.30
CA PRO A 132 -2.31 -2.22 -13.63
C PRO A 132 -2.16 -2.00 -12.10
N LEU A 133 -2.50 -0.80 -11.59
CA LEU A 133 -2.76 -0.59 -10.17
C LEU A 133 -4.16 -1.16 -9.82
N MET A 134 -4.23 -1.99 -8.79
CA MET A 134 -5.47 -2.50 -8.21
C MET A 134 -5.54 -2.10 -6.74
N LEU A 135 -6.69 -1.60 -6.28
CA LEU A 135 -6.93 -1.27 -4.87
C LEU A 135 -8.14 -2.07 -4.38
N ASN A 136 -7.93 -3.05 -3.50
CA ASN A 136 -9.00 -3.90 -2.95
C ASN A 136 -9.09 -3.72 -1.43
N PHE A 137 -10.30 -3.53 -0.93
CA PHE A 137 -10.58 -3.42 0.50
C PHE A 137 -11.28 -4.70 0.96
N PHE A 138 -10.78 -5.29 2.04
CA PHE A 138 -11.31 -6.51 2.65
C PHE A 138 -11.79 -6.21 4.06
N HIS A 139 -13.06 -6.48 4.33
CA HIS A 139 -13.62 -6.23 5.66
C HIS A 139 -13.06 -7.21 6.69
N ILE A 140 -12.57 -6.68 7.81
CA ILE A 140 -11.98 -7.47 8.89
C ILE A 140 -12.96 -7.59 10.06
N THR A 141 -13.36 -6.46 10.66
CA THR A 141 -14.30 -6.43 11.78
C THR A 141 -14.85 -5.03 11.98
N ASP A 142 -16.14 -4.89 12.25
CA ASP A 142 -16.82 -3.61 12.51
C ASP A 142 -16.50 -2.52 11.47
N THR A 143 -15.71 -1.50 11.82
CA THR A 143 -15.29 -0.42 10.93
C THR A 143 -13.88 -0.60 10.38
N PHE A 144 -13.21 -1.70 10.71
CA PHE A 144 -11.84 -2.00 10.30
C PHE A 144 -11.79 -2.90 9.06
N TRP A 145 -10.98 -2.47 8.11
CA TRP A 145 -10.79 -3.08 6.80
C TRP A 145 -9.29 -3.19 6.50
N THR A 146 -8.91 -3.98 5.51
CA THR A 146 -7.54 -4.00 4.98
C THR A 146 -7.57 -3.53 3.53
N LEU A 147 -6.75 -2.55 3.19
CA LEU A 147 -6.46 -2.22 1.79
C LEU A 147 -5.30 -3.08 1.33
N ILE A 148 -5.46 -3.80 0.23
CA ILE A 148 -4.37 -4.40 -0.54
C ILE A 148 -4.26 -3.63 -1.86
N ALA A 149 -3.13 -2.98 -2.08
CA ALA A 149 -2.75 -2.42 -3.38
C ALA A 149 -1.86 -3.41 -4.12
N SER A 150 -2.17 -3.67 -5.40
CA SER A 150 -1.33 -4.47 -6.28
C SER A 150 -0.80 -3.62 -7.42
N VAL A 151 0.51 -3.60 -7.63
CA VAL A 151 1.18 -2.90 -8.73
C VAL A 151 2.22 -3.81 -9.35
N GLY A 152 2.08 -4.14 -10.63
CA GLY A 152 3.07 -4.97 -11.32
C GLY A 152 3.32 -6.35 -10.68
N GLY A 153 2.31 -6.91 -10.01
CA GLY A 153 2.39 -8.20 -9.30
C GLY A 153 2.94 -8.09 -7.87
N VAL A 154 3.14 -6.87 -7.37
CA VAL A 154 3.59 -6.57 -6.01
C VAL A 154 2.40 -6.15 -5.18
N ASP A 155 2.17 -6.82 -4.07
CA ASP A 155 1.08 -6.50 -3.18
C ASP A 155 1.58 -5.83 -1.90
N THR A 156 0.92 -4.77 -1.48
CA THR A 156 1.16 -4.12 -0.18
C THR A 156 -0.16 -3.95 0.55
N ALA A 157 -0.14 -4.18 1.87
CA ALA A 157 -1.34 -4.17 2.70
C ALA A 157 -1.25 -3.10 3.80
N TRP A 158 -2.36 -2.42 4.07
CA TRP A 158 -2.48 -1.43 5.14
C TRP A 158 -3.77 -1.59 5.93
N ARG A 159 -3.72 -1.19 7.20
CA ARG A 159 -4.93 -1.00 8.01
C ARG A 159 -5.77 0.14 7.47
N VAL A 160 -7.08 -0.09 7.48
CA VAL A 160 -8.10 0.86 7.08
C VAL A 160 -9.17 0.94 8.16
N GLU A 161 -9.67 2.15 8.40
CA GLU A 161 -10.78 2.40 9.31
C GLU A 161 -11.77 3.33 8.65
N PHE A 162 -13.06 2.99 8.69
CA PHE A 162 -14.13 3.89 8.29
C PHE A 162 -14.72 4.58 9.51
N ARG A 163 -14.83 5.91 9.48
CA ARG A 163 -15.47 6.67 10.57
C ARG A 163 -16.91 6.99 10.25
N LEU A 164 -17.80 6.70 11.19
CA LEU A 164 -19.20 7.05 11.12
C LEU A 164 -19.45 8.47 11.61
N ALA A 165 -20.27 9.23 10.88
CA ALA A 165 -20.89 10.45 11.38
C ALA A 165 -21.96 10.12 12.43
N ARG A 166 -22.41 11.15 13.17
CA ARG A 166 -23.49 11.01 14.18
C ARG A 166 -24.80 10.42 13.63
N GLN A 167 -25.01 10.53 12.31
CA GLN A 167 -26.21 10.06 11.62
C GLN A 167 -26.10 8.60 11.17
N GLY A 168 -24.99 7.91 11.49
CA GLY A 168 -24.74 6.53 11.06
C GLY A 168 -24.29 6.41 9.60
N THR A 169 -23.89 7.50 8.96
CA THR A 169 -23.32 7.52 7.60
C THR A 169 -21.80 7.52 7.65
N ILE A 170 -21.16 7.02 6.60
CA ILE A 170 -19.69 7.11 6.48
C ILE A 170 -19.30 8.57 6.27
N SER A 171 -18.36 9.04 7.09
CA SER A 171 -17.81 10.39 7.03
C SER A 171 -16.40 10.42 6.47
N HIS A 172 -15.58 9.42 6.79
CA HIS A 172 -14.17 9.37 6.39
C HIS A 172 -13.69 7.94 6.21
N ILE A 173 -12.65 7.79 5.40
CA ILE A 173 -11.80 6.60 5.34
C ILE A 173 -10.39 6.97 5.77
N GLY A 174 -9.84 6.24 6.75
CA GLY A 174 -8.50 6.39 7.27
C GLY A 174 -7.62 5.25 6.80
N ILE A 175 -6.44 5.54 6.23
CA ILE A 175 -5.49 4.52 5.76
C ILE A 175 -4.11 4.79 6.36
N GLU A 176 -3.46 3.74 6.86
CA GLU A 176 -2.09 3.79 7.42
C GLU A 176 -1.00 3.68 6.35
N ILE A 177 -1.12 4.45 5.26
CA ILE A 177 -0.21 4.33 4.10
C ILE A 177 1.18 4.94 4.35
N ASP A 178 1.31 5.86 5.31
CA ASP A 178 2.59 6.45 5.71
C ASP A 178 3.16 5.70 6.94
N PRO A 179 4.36 5.07 6.84
CA PRO A 179 4.93 4.29 7.94
C PRO A 179 5.25 5.11 9.20
N ALA A 180 5.66 6.38 9.05
CA ALA A 180 6.00 7.23 10.17
C ALA A 180 4.74 7.62 10.97
N MET A 181 3.63 7.89 10.27
CA MET A 181 2.31 8.09 10.89
C MET A 181 1.78 6.80 11.50
N ALA A 182 1.86 5.69 10.77
CA ALA A 182 1.39 4.38 11.22
C ALA A 182 2.07 3.94 12.53
N SER A 183 3.37 4.22 12.69
CA SER A 183 4.12 3.94 13.93
C SER A 183 3.58 4.65 15.17
N LYS A 184 2.83 5.75 14.97
CA LYS A 184 2.16 6.53 16.02
C LYS A 184 0.67 6.19 16.15
N GLY A 185 0.17 5.22 15.38
CA GLY A 185 -1.25 4.90 15.28
C GLY A 185 -2.08 5.95 14.52
N GLU A 186 -1.43 6.80 13.74
CA GLU A 186 -2.08 7.83 12.93
C GLU A 186 -2.41 7.31 11.52
N LYS A 187 -3.44 7.90 10.91
CA LYS A 187 -3.91 7.55 9.55
C LYS A 187 -4.04 8.82 8.72
N ILE A 188 -3.93 8.68 7.40
CA ILE A 188 -4.36 9.72 6.46
C ILE A 188 -5.86 9.54 6.25
N TRP A 189 -6.62 10.63 6.40
CA TRP A 189 -8.08 10.61 6.42
C TRP A 189 -8.66 11.32 5.19
N TRP A 190 -9.30 10.58 4.30
CA TRP A 190 -10.08 11.16 3.22
C TRP A 190 -11.52 11.39 3.68
N GLU A 191 -12.07 12.55 3.35
CA GLU A 191 -13.47 12.92 3.63
C GLU A 191 -14.40 12.31 2.58
N HIS A 192 -15.52 11.73 3.03
CA HIS A 192 -16.52 11.17 2.17
C HIS A 192 -17.43 12.26 1.60
N MET A 193 -17.45 12.41 0.28
CA MET A 193 -18.31 13.36 -0.41
C MET A 193 -19.70 12.74 -0.58
N SER A 194 -20.63 13.10 0.31
CA SER A 194 -22.06 12.81 0.11
C SER A 194 -22.57 13.61 -1.09
N LEU A 195 -23.01 12.93 -2.15
CA LEU A 195 -23.81 13.53 -3.22
C LEU A 195 -25.19 13.95 -2.70
#